data_AF-A0A0R3SJZ9-F1
#
_entry.id   AF-A0A0R3SJZ9-F1
#
_cell.length_a   1.000
_cell.length_b   1.000
_cell.length_c   1.000
_cell.angle_alpha   90.00
_cell.angle_beta   90.00
_cell.angle_gamma   90.00
#
_symmetry.space_group_name_H-M   'P 1'
#
loop_
_entity.id
_entity.type
_entity.pdbx_description
1 polymer ?
#
loop_
_entity_poly.entity_id
_entity_poly.type
_entity_poly.pdbx_seq_one_letter_code
_entity_poly.pdbx_strand_id
1 'polypeptide(L)'
;MPSSHPLYPEVAKVCEDRIGILRDGFPSFDGEVGSVNNGWTVLAKQGKMTIYNREVESSDGTYLDPLQAVHTVYNITAREMSEAFWDVQYRLDWEITVDQAPTVLEVCGEDTVVQYQANWPSIGRLKLDVYKRIWPATQRDSLFWSHIRRLDTQQFPQDGAVTSEGLIILDTWMVVNYSTKYGEDRLPPSAKTPSFIRLEVDVEMFCQTLWQPPNPDFDVSTLPNAENLRSLSPEEQQTRWEAVGVTRDSVRCRLLYASQINPGGWAPATVVRTMARREYPHFLQRISDFALARTVGTTPKF
;
A
#
# COMPACT_ATOMS: atom_id res chain seq x y z
N MET A 1 2.85 -16.67 6.48
CA MET A 1 1.88 -17.19 7.46
C MET A 1 1.65 -18.64 7.06
N PRO A 2 1.74 -19.59 8.01
CA PRO A 2 1.61 -21.00 7.66
C PRO A 2 0.22 -21.30 7.11
N SER A 3 0.13 -22.24 6.17
CA SER A 3 -1.15 -22.63 5.53
C SER A 3 -2.15 -23.25 6.51
N SER A 4 -1.68 -23.68 7.68
CA SER A 4 -2.50 -24.17 8.79
C SER A 4 -3.16 -23.05 9.60
N HIS A 5 -2.77 -21.79 9.43
CA HIS A 5 -3.34 -20.68 10.19
C HIS A 5 -4.81 -20.41 9.79
N PRO A 6 -5.73 -20.13 10.73
CA PRO A 6 -7.15 -19.94 10.42
C PRO A 6 -7.46 -18.84 9.38
N LEU A 7 -6.66 -17.76 9.37
CA LEU A 7 -6.79 -16.67 8.39
C LEU A 7 -6.23 -16.99 7.00
N TYR A 8 -5.46 -18.07 6.82
CA TYR A 8 -4.80 -18.35 5.55
C TYR A 8 -5.75 -18.43 4.35
N PRO A 9 -6.91 -19.13 4.42
CA PRO A 9 -7.84 -19.17 3.29
C PRO A 9 -8.39 -17.79 2.90
N GLU A 10 -8.67 -16.93 3.88
CA GLU A 10 -9.15 -15.56 3.65
C GLU A 10 -8.06 -14.70 3.00
N VAL A 11 -6.86 -14.69 3.60
CA VAL A 11 -5.72 -13.91 3.09
C VAL A 11 -5.36 -14.34 1.67
N ALA A 12 -5.27 -15.65 1.40
CA ALA A 12 -4.93 -16.16 0.08
C ALA A 12 -5.97 -15.75 -0.98
N LYS A 13 -7.26 -15.89 -0.65
CA LYS A 13 -8.36 -15.52 -1.55
C LYS A 13 -8.36 -14.01 -1.83
N VAL A 14 -8.36 -13.18 -0.78
CA VAL A 14 -8.39 -11.72 -0.92
C VAL A 14 -7.18 -11.24 -1.72
N CYS A 15 -5.98 -11.76 -1.43
CA CYS A 15 -4.79 -11.38 -2.19
C CYS A 15 -4.87 -11.76 -3.68
N GLU A 16 -5.46 -12.91 -4.02
CA GLU A 16 -5.65 -13.29 -5.44
C GLU A 16 -6.71 -12.41 -6.11
N ASP A 17 -7.82 -12.13 -5.42
CA ASP A 17 -8.87 -11.25 -5.92
C ASP A 17 -8.32 -9.83 -6.21
N ARG A 18 -7.42 -9.32 -5.36
CA ARG A 18 -6.81 -7.99 -5.53
C ARG A 18 -5.74 -7.94 -6.62
N ILE A 19 -5.11 -9.05 -7.00
CA ILE A 19 -4.19 -9.07 -8.15
C ILE A 19 -4.91 -8.65 -9.44
N GLY A 20 -6.23 -8.86 -9.54
CA GLY A 20 -7.05 -8.35 -10.65
C GLY A 20 -6.85 -6.85 -10.90
N ILE A 21 -6.73 -6.05 -9.83
CA ILE A 21 -6.50 -4.59 -9.92
C ILE A 21 -5.18 -4.28 -10.62
N LEU A 22 -4.13 -5.06 -10.35
CA LEU A 22 -2.84 -4.92 -11.00
C LEU A 22 -2.89 -5.38 -12.47
N ARG A 23 -3.65 -6.44 -12.77
CA ARG A 23 -3.84 -6.98 -14.13
C ARG A 23 -4.58 -6.01 -15.05
N ASP A 24 -5.50 -5.22 -14.49
CA ASP A 24 -6.17 -4.12 -15.20
C ASP A 24 -5.21 -2.96 -15.54
N GLY A 25 -3.97 -3.03 -15.03
CA GLY A 25 -2.87 -2.14 -15.35
C GLY A 25 -2.79 -0.91 -14.44
N PHE A 26 -1.58 -0.35 -14.33
CA PHE A 26 -1.41 0.98 -13.73
C PHE A 26 -2.02 2.02 -14.67
N PRO A 27 -2.87 2.95 -14.18
CA PRO A 27 -3.32 4.09 -14.98
C PRO A 27 -2.13 4.82 -15.61
N SER A 28 -2.16 5.03 -16.94
CA SER A 28 -1.06 5.66 -17.68
C SER A 28 -0.86 7.13 -17.26
N PHE A 29 0.39 7.56 -17.15
CA PHE A 29 0.75 8.95 -16.78
C PHE A 29 0.40 9.98 -17.86
N ASP A 30 0.35 9.54 -19.11
CA ASP A 30 0.21 10.39 -20.29
C ASP A 30 -1.23 10.60 -20.75
N GLY A 31 -2.22 10.17 -19.96
CA GLY A 31 -3.63 10.47 -20.24
C GLY A 31 -4.19 9.82 -21.51
N GLU A 32 -3.42 8.97 -22.20
CA GLU A 32 -3.95 8.22 -23.34
C GLU A 32 -4.75 6.99 -22.87
N VAL A 33 -6.07 7.23 -22.87
CA VAL A 33 -7.14 6.36 -23.36
C VAL A 33 -7.16 4.93 -22.81
N GLY A 34 -7.80 4.80 -21.64
CA GLY A 34 -8.34 3.51 -21.15
C GLY A 34 -9.00 3.59 -19.77
N SER A 35 -8.41 4.34 -18.84
CA SER A 35 -8.85 4.35 -17.42
C SER A 35 -9.88 5.45 -17.07
N VAL A 36 -9.93 6.56 -17.85
CA VAL A 36 -10.86 7.68 -17.59
C VAL A 36 -12.30 7.42 -18.11
N ASN A 37 -12.59 6.24 -18.65
CA ASN A 37 -13.91 5.91 -19.24
C ASN A 37 -14.84 5.04 -18.36
N ASN A 38 -14.45 4.69 -17.13
CA ASN A 38 -15.26 3.85 -16.22
C ASN A 38 -15.69 4.58 -14.93
N GLY A 39 -15.87 5.90 -15.00
CA GLY A 39 -16.32 6.74 -13.88
C GLY A 39 -15.22 7.24 -12.94
N TRP A 40 -13.94 6.99 -13.25
CA TRP A 40 -12.81 7.54 -12.49
C TRP A 40 -12.55 9.01 -12.87
N THR A 41 -12.38 9.86 -11.86
CA THR A 41 -12.04 11.27 -11.99
C THR A 41 -10.70 11.57 -11.32
N VAL A 42 -9.90 12.45 -11.91
CA VAL A 42 -8.65 12.92 -11.28
C VAL A 42 -9.00 13.83 -10.11
N LEU A 43 -8.59 13.42 -8.91
CA LEU A 43 -8.83 14.14 -7.66
C LEU A 43 -7.65 15.04 -7.29
N ALA A 44 -6.42 14.62 -7.59
CA ALA A 44 -5.21 15.43 -7.41
C ALA A 44 -4.09 14.97 -8.33
N LYS A 45 -3.20 15.89 -8.73
CA LYS A 45 -1.95 15.59 -9.44
C LYS A 45 -0.82 16.43 -8.84
N GLN A 46 0.27 15.78 -8.43
CA GLN A 46 1.45 16.42 -7.82
C GLN A 46 2.71 15.72 -8.31
N GLY A 47 3.51 16.39 -9.16
CA GLY A 47 4.72 15.80 -9.73
C GLY A 47 4.43 14.46 -10.43
N LYS A 48 5.02 13.37 -9.94
CA LYS A 48 4.80 11.99 -10.43
C LYS A 48 3.73 11.24 -9.66
N MET A 49 2.81 11.94 -9.02
CA MET A 49 1.67 11.37 -8.32
C MET A 49 0.38 11.81 -9.02
N THR A 50 -0.50 10.87 -9.31
CA THR A 50 -1.87 11.15 -9.75
C THR A 50 -2.82 10.32 -8.93
N ILE A 51 -3.84 10.96 -8.38
CA ILE A 51 -4.88 10.35 -7.56
C ILE A 51 -6.19 10.45 -8.30
N TYR A 52 -6.88 9.32 -8.39
CA TYR A 52 -8.17 9.12 -9.02
C TYR A 52 -9.18 8.70 -7.95
N ASN A 53 -10.42 9.13 -8.09
CA ASN A 53 -11.54 8.64 -7.31
C ASN A 53 -12.70 8.28 -8.23
N ARG A 54 -13.57 7.38 -7.79
CA ARG A 54 -14.87 7.17 -8.42
C ARG A 54 -15.94 7.40 -7.38
N GLU A 55 -16.88 8.29 -7.66
CA GLU A 55 -18.00 8.50 -6.74
C GLU A 55 -19.00 7.36 -6.89
N VAL A 56 -19.26 6.63 -5.80
CA VAL A 56 -20.21 5.51 -5.81
C VAL A 56 -21.14 5.65 -4.60
N GLU A 57 -22.40 5.91 -4.89
CA GLU A 57 -23.49 5.81 -3.92
C GLU A 57 -23.99 4.36 -3.88
N SER A 58 -23.94 3.77 -2.68
CA SER A 58 -24.57 2.49 -2.39
C SER A 58 -26.08 2.65 -2.34
N SER A 59 -26.81 1.56 -2.59
CA SER A 59 -28.29 1.54 -2.58
C SER A 59 -28.93 1.91 -1.23
N ASP A 60 -28.16 1.86 -0.15
CA ASP A 60 -28.57 2.22 1.22
C ASP A 60 -28.28 3.70 1.58
N GLY A 61 -27.78 4.50 0.63
CA GLY A 61 -27.41 5.90 0.85
C GLY A 61 -26.06 6.08 1.55
N THR A 62 -25.28 5.01 1.72
CA THR A 62 -23.86 5.11 2.07
C THR A 62 -23.01 5.40 0.82
N TYR A 63 -21.81 5.89 1.02
CA TYR A 63 -20.86 6.17 -0.06
C TYR A 63 -19.65 5.29 0.11
N LEU A 64 -19.25 4.59 -0.95
CA LEU A 64 -18.02 3.81 -1.00
C LEU A 64 -17.23 4.30 -2.20
N ASP A 65 -16.64 5.48 -2.10
CA ASP A 65 -15.90 6.10 -3.18
C ASP A 65 -14.52 5.40 -3.30
N PRO A 66 -14.29 4.49 -4.28
CA PRO A 66 -13.00 3.85 -4.42
C PRO A 66 -11.98 4.91 -4.83
N LEU A 67 -10.78 4.81 -4.28
CA LEU A 67 -9.67 5.69 -4.58
C LEU A 67 -8.50 4.87 -5.10
N GLN A 68 -7.83 5.39 -6.12
CA GLN A 68 -6.61 4.83 -6.69
C GLN A 68 -5.59 5.95 -6.84
N ALA A 69 -4.33 5.68 -6.51
CA ALA A 69 -3.24 6.61 -6.67
C ALA A 69 -2.05 5.90 -7.30
N VAL A 70 -1.51 6.51 -8.35
CA VAL A 70 -0.27 6.07 -8.99
C VAL A 70 0.82 7.05 -8.59
N HIS A 71 1.94 6.53 -8.10
CA HIS A 71 3.11 7.33 -7.77
C HIS A 71 4.41 6.68 -8.26
N THR A 72 5.43 7.49 -8.53
CA THR A 72 6.78 7.01 -8.83
C THR A 72 7.78 7.70 -7.93
N VAL A 73 8.57 6.89 -7.21
CA VAL A 73 9.58 7.32 -6.25
C VAL A 73 10.93 6.81 -6.73
N TYR A 74 11.91 7.70 -6.88
CA TYR A 74 13.25 7.35 -7.33
C TYR A 74 14.11 6.81 -6.19
N ASN A 75 15.12 6.01 -6.51
CA ASN A 75 16.17 5.58 -5.58
C ASN A 75 15.71 4.65 -4.45
N ILE A 76 14.58 3.98 -4.65
CA ILE A 76 13.98 3.03 -3.69
C ILE A 76 13.41 1.82 -4.45
N THR A 77 13.50 0.65 -3.84
CA THR A 77 12.91 -0.58 -4.39
C THR A 77 11.44 -0.75 -3.96
N ALA A 78 10.73 -1.63 -4.66
CA ALA A 78 9.37 -2.03 -4.31
C ALA A 78 9.28 -2.70 -2.94
N ARG A 79 10.26 -3.54 -2.62
CA ARG A 79 10.34 -4.20 -1.31
C ARG A 79 10.50 -3.19 -0.19
N GLU A 80 11.43 -2.24 -0.32
CA GLU A 80 11.67 -1.21 0.69
C GLU A 80 10.42 -0.35 0.92
N MET A 81 9.75 0.06 -0.17
CA MET A 81 8.50 0.81 -0.10
C MET A 81 7.37 0.00 0.57
N SER A 82 7.25 -1.28 0.23
CA SER A 82 6.23 -2.18 0.78
C SER A 82 6.48 -2.48 2.26
N GLU A 83 7.73 -2.72 2.66
CA GLU A 83 8.13 -2.89 4.06
C GLU A 83 7.83 -1.62 4.88
N ALA A 84 8.11 -0.43 4.34
CA ALA A 84 7.80 0.84 5.00
C ALA A 84 6.30 1.01 5.29
N PHE A 85 5.44 0.50 4.40
CA PHE A 85 3.98 0.55 4.54
C PHE A 85 3.41 -0.56 5.43
N TRP A 86 3.99 -1.76 5.37
CA TRP A 86 3.49 -2.94 6.08
C TRP A 86 3.91 -2.97 7.56
N ASP A 87 5.17 -2.63 7.85
CA ASP A 87 5.74 -2.77 9.18
C ASP A 87 5.05 -1.83 10.19
N VAL A 88 4.41 -2.44 11.19
CA VAL A 88 3.64 -1.74 12.21
C VAL A 88 4.50 -0.81 13.05
N GLN A 89 5.80 -1.12 13.21
CA GLN A 89 6.73 -0.30 13.98
C GLN A 89 6.91 1.10 13.38
N TYR A 90 6.72 1.24 12.07
CA TYR A 90 6.87 2.51 11.35
C TYR A 90 5.61 3.34 11.31
N ARG A 91 4.47 2.80 11.78
CA ARG A 91 3.16 3.44 11.57
C ARG A 91 3.16 4.89 12.03
N LEU A 92 3.67 5.17 13.23
CA LEU A 92 3.63 6.53 13.82
C LEU A 92 4.59 7.52 13.15
N ASP A 93 5.57 7.06 12.38
CA ASP A 93 6.53 7.96 11.74
C ASP A 93 5.91 8.67 10.54
N TRP A 94 5.08 7.96 9.78
CA TRP A 94 4.49 8.47 8.55
C TRP A 94 2.96 8.62 8.59
N GLU A 95 2.23 7.85 9.40
CA GLU A 95 0.78 7.93 9.46
C GLU A 95 0.34 9.21 10.19
N ILE A 96 -0.54 9.97 9.55
CA ILE A 96 -1.03 11.25 10.06
C ILE A 96 -2.43 11.13 10.67
N THR A 97 -3.09 10.00 10.41
CA THR A 97 -4.47 9.76 10.78
C THR A 97 -4.64 9.14 12.16
N VAL A 98 -3.58 8.54 12.69
CA VAL A 98 -3.56 7.83 13.98
C VAL A 98 -2.66 8.54 14.97
N ASP A 99 -3.08 8.57 16.23
CA ASP A 99 -2.35 9.24 17.32
C ASP A 99 -1.77 8.29 18.35
N GLN A 100 -2.01 7.00 18.16
CA GLN A 100 -1.50 5.92 19.00
C GLN A 100 -0.98 4.81 18.10
N ALA A 101 0.06 4.12 18.57
CA ALA A 101 0.59 2.98 17.86
C ALA A 101 -0.53 1.92 17.73
N PRO A 102 -0.66 1.26 16.56
CA PRO A 102 -1.55 0.12 16.42
C PRO A 102 -1.29 -0.92 17.50
N THR A 103 -2.35 -1.48 18.06
CA THR A 103 -2.24 -2.64 18.93
C THR A 103 -2.10 -3.88 18.05
N VAL A 104 -0.93 -4.49 18.05
CA VAL A 104 -0.72 -5.80 17.42
C VAL A 104 -1.42 -6.86 18.27
N LEU A 105 -2.46 -7.49 17.72
CA LEU A 105 -3.20 -8.56 18.38
C LEU A 105 -2.55 -9.93 18.15
N GLU A 106 -1.91 -10.11 17.00
CA GLU A 106 -1.24 -11.35 16.63
C GLU A 106 -0.22 -11.14 15.52
N VAL A 107 0.94 -11.79 15.64
CA VAL A 107 1.89 -11.97 14.54
C VAL A 107 1.65 -13.38 13.98
N CYS A 108 1.00 -13.47 12.83
CA CYS A 108 0.56 -14.74 12.23
C CYS A 108 1.67 -15.39 11.37
N GLY A 109 2.85 -14.78 11.29
CA GLY A 109 4.00 -15.22 10.53
C GLY A 109 4.94 -14.06 10.23
N GLU A 110 5.89 -14.28 9.33
CA GLU A 110 6.86 -13.25 8.91
C GLU A 110 6.25 -12.16 8.00
N ASP A 111 5.03 -12.39 7.50
CA ASP A 111 4.40 -11.66 6.41
C ASP A 111 2.96 -11.22 6.72
N THR A 112 2.38 -11.63 7.86
CA THR A 112 1.00 -11.31 8.24
C THR A 112 0.92 -10.92 9.71
N VAL A 113 0.25 -9.80 9.98
CA VAL A 113 -0.04 -9.30 11.32
C VAL A 113 -1.51 -8.94 11.43
N VAL A 114 -2.14 -9.25 12.56
CA VAL A 114 -3.48 -8.76 12.92
C VAL A 114 -3.33 -7.57 13.84
N GLN A 115 -3.96 -6.46 13.50
CA GLN A 115 -3.83 -5.23 14.25
C GLN A 115 -5.15 -4.50 14.44
N TYR A 116 -5.23 -3.83 15.59
CA TYR A 116 -6.32 -2.97 15.98
C TYR A 116 -5.84 -1.53 16.07
N GLN A 117 -6.61 -0.60 15.49
CA GLN A 117 -6.30 0.82 15.50
C GLN A 117 -7.54 1.59 15.94
N ALA A 118 -7.37 2.49 16.91
CA ALA A 118 -8.43 3.37 17.40
C ALA A 118 -8.01 4.82 17.24
N ASN A 119 -8.92 5.66 16.74
CA ASN A 119 -8.66 7.08 16.58
C ASN A 119 -9.00 7.81 17.89
N TRP A 120 -8.05 7.83 18.83
CA TRP A 120 -8.22 8.49 20.13
C TRP A 120 -7.91 9.99 20.05
N PRO A 121 -8.79 10.89 20.53
CA PRO A 121 -8.42 12.27 20.76
C PRO A 121 -7.43 12.38 21.92
N SER A 122 -6.13 12.42 21.64
CA SER A 122 -5.14 12.90 22.62
C SER A 122 -5.47 14.36 22.93
N ILE A 123 -6.09 14.61 24.09
CA ILE A 123 -6.28 15.94 24.66
C ILE A 123 -4.89 16.56 24.82
N GLY A 124 -4.56 17.59 24.03
CA GLY A 124 -3.42 18.47 24.32
C GLY A 124 -2.29 18.58 23.30
N ARG A 125 -2.41 18.10 22.04
CA ARG A 125 -1.46 18.50 20.99
C ARG A 125 -2.17 19.02 19.74
N LEU A 126 -2.06 20.32 19.54
CA LEU A 126 -2.36 21.02 18.30
C LEU A 126 -1.41 20.51 17.20
N LYS A 127 -1.89 19.68 16.27
CA LYS A 127 -1.35 19.54 14.90
C LYS A 127 -2.26 18.64 14.04
N LEU A 128 -2.96 19.30 13.11
CA LEU A 128 -3.66 18.83 11.90
C LEU A 128 -4.58 17.59 12.02
N ASP A 129 -5.87 17.90 11.94
CA ASP A 129 -7.01 16.99 12.04
C ASP A 129 -7.17 16.11 10.79
N VAL A 130 -6.96 14.81 10.94
CA VAL A 130 -7.26 13.87 9.85
C VAL A 130 -8.35 12.85 10.19
N TYR A 131 -8.43 12.37 11.43
CA TYR A 131 -9.57 11.53 11.87
C TYR A 131 -10.17 11.90 13.23
N LYS A 132 -9.65 12.93 13.90
CA LYS A 132 -10.04 13.23 15.29
C LYS A 132 -11.42 13.88 15.47
N ARG A 133 -12.06 14.40 14.41
CA ARG A 133 -13.42 14.96 14.47
C ARG A 133 -14.01 15.14 13.07
N ILE A 134 -14.66 14.10 12.53
CA ILE A 134 -15.77 14.36 11.60
C ILE A 134 -16.96 14.72 12.48
N TRP A 135 -17.01 15.92 13.08
CA TRP A 135 -18.21 16.35 13.80
C TRP A 135 -19.31 16.60 12.75
N PRO A 136 -20.51 16.01 12.88
CA PRO A 136 -21.12 15.46 14.10
C PRO A 136 -21.05 13.92 14.27
N ALA A 137 -20.25 13.19 13.51
CA ALA A 137 -20.19 11.73 13.48
C ALA A 137 -19.32 11.07 14.60
N THR A 138 -19.73 9.87 15.02
CA THR A 138 -19.12 9.04 16.08
C THR A 138 -17.66 8.68 15.78
N GLN A 139 -16.84 8.37 16.80
CA GLN A 139 -15.46 7.90 16.59
C GLN A 139 -15.41 6.53 15.90
N ARG A 140 -14.29 6.27 15.21
CA ARG A 140 -14.06 5.03 14.46
C ARG A 140 -12.85 4.25 14.96
N ASP A 141 -12.96 2.94 14.91
CA ASP A 141 -11.88 1.97 15.07
C ASP A 141 -11.77 1.10 13.82
N SER A 142 -10.67 0.37 13.68
CA SER A 142 -10.47 -0.60 12.62
C SER A 142 -9.76 -1.83 13.17
N LEU A 143 -10.24 -3.01 12.75
CA LEU A 143 -9.62 -4.30 12.97
C LEU A 143 -9.38 -4.95 11.63
N PHE A 144 -8.13 -5.23 11.30
CA PHE A 144 -7.74 -5.79 10.02
C PHE A 144 -6.45 -6.60 10.16
N TRP A 145 -6.26 -7.55 9.24
CA TRP A 145 -4.95 -8.13 9.01
C TRP A 145 -4.21 -7.34 7.94
N SER A 146 -2.89 -7.27 8.07
CA SER A 146 -1.96 -6.67 7.11
C SER A 146 -1.03 -7.75 6.61
N HIS A 147 -1.03 -8.01 5.31
CA HIS A 147 -0.22 -9.04 4.66
C HIS A 147 0.69 -8.45 3.60
N ILE A 148 1.98 -8.80 3.62
CA ILE A 148 2.96 -8.43 2.59
C ILE A 148 3.44 -9.67 1.84
N ARG A 149 3.54 -9.60 0.53
CA ARG A 149 4.21 -10.65 -0.25
C ARG A 149 4.81 -10.13 -1.54
N ARG A 150 5.81 -10.85 -2.03
CA ARG A 150 6.30 -10.75 -3.41
C ARG A 150 5.35 -11.50 -4.34
N LEU A 151 5.10 -10.94 -5.52
CA LEU A 151 4.40 -11.63 -6.61
C LEU A 151 5.38 -12.43 -7.47
N ASP A 152 5.00 -13.64 -7.84
CA ASP A 152 5.81 -14.49 -8.70
C ASP A 152 5.54 -14.26 -10.20
N THR A 153 6.33 -14.93 -11.04
CA THR A 153 6.24 -14.83 -12.51
C THR A 153 4.99 -15.49 -13.10
N GLN A 154 4.30 -16.36 -12.36
CA GLN A 154 3.02 -16.92 -12.82
C GLN A 154 1.89 -15.91 -12.63
N GLN A 155 1.95 -15.16 -11.52
CA GLN A 155 1.02 -14.09 -11.20
C GLN A 155 1.30 -12.83 -12.02
N PHE A 156 2.56 -12.62 -12.43
CA PHE A 156 3.00 -11.51 -13.28
C PHE A 156 4.00 -12.00 -14.36
N PRO A 157 3.53 -12.42 -15.55
CA PRO A 157 4.38 -12.97 -16.61
C PRO A 157 5.48 -12.02 -17.10
N GLN A 158 6.64 -12.58 -17.46
CA GLN A 158 7.81 -11.82 -17.94
C GLN A 158 7.58 -11.05 -19.25
N ASP A 159 6.62 -11.45 -20.09
CA ASP A 159 6.23 -10.67 -21.28
C ASP A 159 5.64 -9.29 -20.90
N GLY A 160 5.20 -9.13 -19.65
CA GLY A 160 4.81 -7.85 -19.03
C GLY A 160 5.93 -7.18 -18.22
N ALA A 161 7.14 -7.74 -18.18
CA ALA A 161 8.26 -7.21 -17.40
C ALA A 161 8.96 -6.01 -18.07
N VAL A 162 8.51 -5.57 -19.24
CA VAL A 162 8.98 -4.33 -19.87
C VAL A 162 7.83 -3.35 -19.99
N THR A 163 7.99 -2.14 -19.45
CA THR A 163 6.97 -1.09 -19.57
C THR A 163 6.94 -0.52 -20.99
N SER A 164 5.88 0.24 -21.32
CA SER A 164 5.82 1.02 -22.57
C SER A 164 6.97 2.02 -22.74
N GLU A 165 7.61 2.42 -21.64
CA GLU A 165 8.79 3.31 -21.61
C GLU A 165 10.12 2.54 -21.82
N GLY A 166 10.08 1.22 -21.99
CA GLY A 166 11.27 0.37 -22.10
C GLY A 166 11.99 0.10 -20.77
N LEU A 167 11.31 0.28 -19.63
CA LEU A 167 11.86 -0.02 -18.31
C LEU A 167 11.60 -1.48 -17.96
N ILE A 168 12.57 -2.14 -17.33
CA ILE A 168 12.45 -3.51 -16.87
C ILE A 168 11.89 -3.52 -15.43
N ILE A 169 10.89 -4.36 -15.18
CA ILE A 169 10.32 -4.64 -13.86
C ILE A 169 11.15 -5.76 -13.22
N LEU A 170 11.93 -5.42 -12.19
CA LEU A 170 12.82 -6.37 -11.51
C LEU A 170 12.08 -7.24 -10.50
N ASP A 171 11.12 -6.65 -9.79
CA ASP A 171 10.27 -7.33 -8.84
C ASP A 171 8.93 -6.59 -8.67
N THR A 172 7.96 -7.29 -8.10
CA THR A 172 6.67 -6.72 -7.70
C THR A 172 6.30 -7.20 -6.32
N TRP A 173 5.90 -6.27 -5.46
CA TRP A 173 5.45 -6.52 -4.11
C TRP A 173 4.04 -6.01 -3.93
N MET A 174 3.29 -6.68 -3.06
CA MET A 174 1.97 -6.23 -2.63
C MET A 174 1.87 -6.21 -1.12
N VAL A 175 1.15 -5.22 -0.61
CA VAL A 175 0.68 -5.16 0.77
C VAL A 175 -0.84 -5.03 0.74
N VAL A 176 -1.55 -5.86 1.50
CA VAL A 176 -3.00 -5.82 1.62
C VAL A 176 -3.39 -5.70 3.09
N ASN A 177 -4.21 -4.70 3.38
CA ASN A 177 -4.86 -4.47 4.65
C ASN A 177 -6.36 -4.72 4.48
N TYR A 178 -6.89 -5.74 5.14
CA TYR A 178 -8.29 -6.13 4.96
C TYR A 178 -8.97 -6.42 6.29
N SER A 179 -10.16 -5.84 6.46
CA SER A 179 -10.95 -5.98 7.68
C SER A 179 -11.33 -7.43 7.95
N THR A 180 -11.28 -7.79 9.23
CA THR A 180 -11.57 -9.15 9.68
C THR A 180 -12.32 -9.15 11.01
N LYS A 181 -13.02 -10.24 11.27
CA LYS A 181 -13.62 -10.54 12.59
C LYS A 181 -12.69 -11.37 13.48
N TYR A 182 -11.61 -11.90 12.91
CA TYR A 182 -10.64 -12.68 13.67
C TYR A 182 -9.93 -11.79 14.69
N GLY A 183 -9.94 -12.20 15.97
CA GLY A 183 -9.32 -11.45 17.06
C GLY A 183 -10.20 -10.40 17.72
N GLU A 184 -11.49 -10.29 17.38
CA GLU A 184 -12.43 -9.40 18.06
C GLU A 184 -12.55 -9.68 19.57
N ASP A 185 -12.44 -10.94 19.96
CA ASP A 185 -12.46 -11.40 21.36
C ASP A 185 -11.24 -10.90 22.16
N ARG A 186 -10.14 -10.58 21.47
CA ARG A 186 -8.86 -10.11 22.05
C ARG A 186 -8.70 -8.59 22.03
N LEU A 187 -9.72 -7.86 21.59
CA LEU A 187 -9.66 -6.40 21.57
C LEU A 187 -9.43 -5.81 22.97
N PRO A 188 -8.65 -4.71 23.07
CA PRO A 188 -8.37 -4.09 24.36
C PRO A 188 -9.68 -3.57 24.99
N PRO A 189 -9.77 -3.49 26.35
CA PRO A 189 -10.96 -2.98 27.02
C PRO A 189 -11.40 -1.59 26.55
N SER A 190 -10.44 -0.74 26.17
CA SER A 190 -10.69 0.59 25.60
C SER A 190 -11.48 0.58 24.29
N ALA A 191 -11.46 -0.53 23.54
CA ALA A 191 -12.27 -0.70 22.32
C ALA A 191 -13.76 -0.87 22.61
N LYS A 192 -14.13 -1.23 23.85
CA LYS A 192 -15.51 -1.58 24.23
C LYS A 192 -16.29 -0.41 24.83
N THR A 193 -15.63 0.70 25.21
CA THR A 193 -16.29 1.84 25.86
C THR A 193 -15.51 3.16 25.69
N PRO A 194 -16.09 4.22 25.08
CA PRO A 194 -17.35 4.22 24.36
C PRO A 194 -17.28 3.31 23.12
N SER A 195 -18.42 2.82 22.64
CA SER A 195 -18.50 2.01 21.43
C SER A 195 -18.05 2.82 20.21
N PHE A 196 -16.97 2.40 19.57
CA PHE A 196 -16.55 2.91 18.27
C PHE A 196 -17.47 2.36 17.16
N ILE A 197 -17.59 3.10 16.05
CA ILE A 197 -18.10 2.55 14.80
C ILE A 197 -16.94 1.89 14.07
N ARG A 198 -17.06 0.59 13.79
CA ARG A 198 -16.02 -0.18 13.08
C ARG A 198 -15.98 0.19 11.60
N LEU A 199 -14.82 0.64 11.14
CA LEU A 199 -14.51 0.79 9.72
C LEU A 199 -14.30 -0.59 9.08
N GLU A 200 -14.76 -0.71 7.84
CA GLU A 200 -14.30 -1.78 6.97
C GLU A 200 -13.18 -1.23 6.10
N VAL A 201 -12.00 -1.83 6.25
CA VAL A 201 -10.76 -1.50 5.55
C VAL A 201 -10.58 -2.50 4.42
N ASP A 202 -10.45 -2.00 3.19
CA ASP A 202 -10.00 -2.75 2.02
C ASP A 202 -8.97 -1.86 1.31
N VAL A 203 -7.70 -2.07 1.62
CA VAL A 203 -6.60 -1.23 1.16
C VAL A 203 -5.47 -2.10 0.64
N GLU A 204 -4.94 -1.74 -0.52
CA GLU A 204 -3.82 -2.43 -1.14
C GLU A 204 -2.79 -1.45 -1.68
N MET A 205 -1.52 -1.86 -1.61
CA MET A 205 -0.40 -1.16 -2.22
C MET A 205 0.39 -2.16 -3.04
N PHE A 206 0.43 -1.95 -4.35
CA PHE A 206 1.32 -2.66 -5.26
C PHE A 206 2.53 -1.79 -5.53
N CYS A 207 3.73 -2.35 -5.47
CA CYS A 207 4.98 -1.67 -5.77
C CYS A 207 5.77 -2.48 -6.80
N GLN A 208 6.37 -1.79 -7.77
CA GLN A 208 7.23 -2.39 -8.79
C GLN A 208 8.58 -1.68 -8.83
N THR A 209 9.67 -2.43 -8.73
CA THR A 209 11.01 -1.86 -8.97
C THR A 209 11.26 -1.82 -10.45
N LEU A 210 11.34 -0.62 -11.00
CA LEU A 210 11.65 -0.36 -12.40
C LEU A 210 13.11 0.02 -12.53
N TRP A 211 13.78 -0.56 -13.51
CA TRP A 211 15.16 -0.27 -13.86
C TRP A 211 15.29 0.05 -15.35
N GLN A 212 16.16 1.00 -15.67
CA GLN A 212 16.44 1.34 -17.06
C GLN A 212 17.67 0.56 -17.53
N PRO A 213 17.53 -0.33 -18.54
CA PRO A 213 18.68 -1.05 -19.05
C PRO A 213 19.69 -0.10 -19.71
N PRO A 214 20.99 -0.44 -19.70
CA PRO A 214 22.06 0.40 -20.25
C PRO A 214 21.97 0.54 -21.77
N ASN A 215 21.32 -0.40 -22.47
CA ASN A 215 21.05 -0.35 -23.89
C ASN A 215 19.73 -1.07 -24.22
N PRO A 216 19.08 -0.75 -25.37
CA PRO A 216 17.81 -1.36 -25.76
C PRO A 216 17.87 -2.88 -26.01
N ASP A 217 19.04 -3.39 -26.40
CA ASP A 217 19.27 -4.81 -26.71
C ASP A 217 19.77 -5.61 -25.48
N PHE A 218 19.55 -5.09 -24.27
CA PHE A 218 20.02 -5.71 -23.04
C PHE A 218 19.39 -7.11 -22.87
N ASP A 219 20.23 -8.11 -22.70
CA ASP A 219 19.78 -9.48 -22.47
C ASP A 219 19.24 -9.64 -21.05
N VAL A 220 17.91 -9.57 -20.91
CA VAL A 220 17.18 -9.70 -19.65
C VAL A 220 17.45 -11.04 -18.95
N SER A 221 17.85 -12.08 -19.69
CA SER A 221 18.18 -13.40 -19.09
C SER A 221 19.43 -13.36 -18.21
N THR A 222 20.25 -12.32 -18.34
CA THR A 222 21.43 -12.10 -17.49
C THR A 222 21.07 -11.56 -16.10
N LEU A 223 19.83 -11.08 -15.89
CA LEU A 223 19.41 -10.57 -14.61
C LEU A 223 19.39 -11.68 -13.54
N PRO A 224 19.81 -11.36 -12.30
CA PRO A 224 19.70 -12.30 -11.19
C PRO A 224 18.28 -12.83 -11.01
N ASN A 225 18.14 -14.15 -10.89
CA ASN A 225 16.88 -14.75 -10.47
C ASN A 225 16.71 -14.55 -8.96
N ALA A 226 15.65 -13.86 -8.57
CA ALA A 226 15.39 -13.54 -7.18
C ALA A 226 15.22 -14.76 -6.26
N GLU A 227 14.68 -15.88 -6.73
CA GLU A 227 14.60 -17.11 -5.91
C GLU A 227 16.01 -17.63 -5.57
N ASN A 228 16.94 -17.54 -6.51
CA ASN A 228 18.33 -17.94 -6.30
C ASN A 228 19.08 -16.95 -5.39
N LEU A 229 18.63 -15.69 -5.34
CA LEU A 229 19.22 -14.67 -4.47
C LEU A 229 18.80 -14.82 -3.01
N ARG A 230 17.63 -15.40 -2.71
CA ARG A 230 17.10 -15.52 -1.33
C ARG A 230 18.02 -16.28 -0.38
N SER A 231 18.83 -17.21 -0.88
CA SER A 231 19.78 -17.99 -0.06
C SER A 231 21.11 -17.28 0.17
N LEU A 232 21.35 -16.13 -0.46
CA LEU A 232 22.61 -15.39 -0.38
C LEU A 232 22.55 -14.29 0.69
N SER A 233 23.72 -13.86 1.18
CA SER A 233 23.80 -12.70 2.08
C SER A 233 23.36 -11.41 1.37
N PRO A 234 22.92 -10.36 2.10
CA PRO A 234 22.60 -9.07 1.49
C PRO A 234 23.75 -8.48 0.65
N GLU A 235 25.01 -8.63 1.08
CA GLU A 235 26.16 -8.14 0.30
C GLU A 235 26.37 -8.94 -1.00
N GLU A 236 26.16 -10.25 -0.96
CA GLU A 236 26.24 -11.10 -2.14
C GLU A 236 25.11 -10.77 -3.13
N GLN A 237 23.88 -10.58 -2.65
CA GLN A 237 22.75 -10.15 -3.48
C GLN A 237 23.06 -8.82 -4.16
N GLN A 238 23.58 -7.85 -3.41
CA GLN A 238 23.98 -6.55 -3.95
C GLN A 238 25.03 -6.70 -5.05
N THR A 239 26.08 -7.49 -4.80
CA THR A 239 27.14 -7.71 -5.79
C THR A 239 26.60 -8.28 -7.11
N ARG A 240 25.59 -9.15 -7.05
CA ARG A 240 24.95 -9.72 -8.25
C ARG A 240 24.16 -8.68 -9.05
N TRP A 241 23.44 -7.79 -8.38
CA TRP A 241 22.70 -6.70 -9.02
C TRP A 241 23.64 -5.65 -9.60
N GLU A 242 24.67 -5.25 -8.86
CA GLU A 242 25.65 -4.28 -9.33
C GLU A 242 26.45 -4.77 -10.54
N ALA A 243 26.73 -6.09 -10.62
CA ALA A 243 27.41 -6.69 -11.76
C ALA A 243 26.65 -6.53 -13.09
N VAL A 244 25.33 -6.36 -13.05
CA VAL A 244 24.48 -6.10 -14.22
C VAL A 244 24.09 -4.62 -14.35
N GLY A 245 24.65 -3.74 -13.52
CA GLY A 245 24.40 -2.29 -13.55
C GLY A 245 23.11 -1.87 -12.83
N VAL A 246 22.54 -2.72 -11.98
CA VAL A 246 21.41 -2.38 -11.13
C VAL A 246 21.93 -1.84 -9.80
N THR A 247 21.88 -0.52 -9.66
CA THR A 247 22.28 0.25 -8.47
C THR A 247 21.10 1.04 -7.91
N ARG A 248 21.22 1.57 -6.67
CA ARG A 248 20.15 2.35 -6.02
C ARG A 248 19.69 3.53 -6.89
N ASP A 249 20.62 4.29 -7.46
CA ASP A 249 20.35 5.46 -8.31
C ASP A 249 19.77 5.11 -9.69
N SER A 250 19.91 3.86 -10.12
CA SER A 250 19.37 3.38 -11.40
C SER A 250 17.91 2.89 -11.32
N VAL A 251 17.38 2.70 -10.10
CA VAL A 251 16.04 2.14 -9.88
C VAL A 251 15.03 3.19 -9.43
N ARG A 252 13.76 2.93 -9.76
CA ARG A 252 12.61 3.69 -9.26
C ARG A 252 11.48 2.74 -8.89
N CYS A 253 10.78 3.03 -7.81
CA CYS A 253 9.56 2.32 -7.43
C CYS A 253 8.35 2.97 -8.09
N ARG A 254 7.57 2.21 -8.87
CA ARG A 254 6.23 2.60 -9.29
C ARG A 254 5.22 1.93 -8.36
N LEU A 255 4.40 2.71 -7.68
CA LEU A 255 3.38 2.20 -6.77
C LEU A 255 1.96 2.54 -7.21
N LEU A 256 1.04 1.62 -6.95
CA LEU A 256 -0.40 1.76 -7.09
C LEU A 256 -0.99 1.52 -5.71
N TYR A 257 -1.49 2.59 -5.11
CA TYR A 257 -2.25 2.53 -3.88
C TYR A 257 -3.73 2.53 -4.24
N ALA A 258 -4.49 1.58 -3.72
CA ALA A 258 -5.93 1.54 -3.89
C ALA A 258 -6.60 1.35 -2.53
N SER A 259 -7.72 2.04 -2.32
CA SER A 259 -8.43 2.02 -1.05
C SER A 259 -9.93 2.12 -1.25
N GLN A 260 -10.66 1.27 -0.53
CA GLN A 260 -12.09 1.31 -0.32
C GLN A 260 -12.33 1.26 1.19
N ILE A 261 -12.79 2.38 1.75
CA ILE A 261 -13.05 2.50 3.18
C ILE A 261 -14.54 2.67 3.40
N ASN A 262 -15.16 1.70 4.06
CA ASN A 262 -16.53 1.82 4.52
C ASN A 262 -16.54 2.52 5.89
N PRO A 263 -17.22 3.67 6.05
CA PRO A 263 -17.27 4.39 7.32
C PRO A 263 -18.01 3.65 8.44
N GLY A 264 -18.67 2.52 8.14
CA GLY A 264 -19.42 1.68 9.10
C GLY A 264 -20.72 2.32 9.60
N GLY A 265 -21.06 3.50 9.09
CA GLY A 265 -22.21 4.30 9.50
C GLY A 265 -22.18 5.69 8.85
N TRP A 266 -23.15 6.53 9.19
CA TRP A 266 -23.34 7.81 8.52
C TRP A 266 -22.14 8.77 8.67
N ALA A 267 -21.74 9.38 7.55
CA ALA A 267 -20.79 10.49 7.47
C ALA A 267 -21.17 11.40 6.28
N PRO A 268 -21.04 12.74 6.38
CA PRO A 268 -21.33 13.62 5.26
C PRO A 268 -20.37 13.40 4.09
N ALA A 269 -20.89 13.03 2.91
CA ALA A 269 -20.08 12.76 1.72
C ALA A 269 -19.14 13.92 1.35
N THR A 270 -19.62 15.16 1.43
CA THR A 270 -18.82 16.36 1.15
C THR A 270 -17.61 16.49 2.07
N VAL A 271 -17.75 16.12 3.35
CA VAL A 271 -16.66 16.16 4.33
C VAL A 271 -15.65 15.05 4.05
N VAL A 272 -16.13 13.82 3.84
CA VAL A 272 -15.28 12.66 3.52
C VAL A 272 -14.48 12.91 2.24
N ARG A 273 -15.12 13.37 1.17
CA ARG A 273 -14.48 13.68 -0.11
C ARG A 273 -13.46 14.82 0.00
N THR A 274 -13.79 15.86 0.77
CA THR A 274 -12.86 16.99 1.00
C THR A 274 -11.61 16.52 1.77
N MET A 275 -11.80 15.69 2.80
CA MET A 275 -10.70 15.08 3.54
C MET A 275 -9.88 14.17 2.63
N ALA A 276 -10.49 13.23 1.91
CA ALA A 276 -9.78 12.36 0.96
C ALA A 276 -8.92 13.19 -0.02
N ARG A 277 -9.49 14.25 -0.60
CA ARG A 277 -8.75 15.14 -1.52
C ARG A 277 -7.52 15.79 -0.89
N ARG A 278 -7.60 16.15 0.38
CA ARG A 278 -6.50 16.79 1.11
C ARG A 278 -5.46 15.77 1.58
N GLU A 279 -5.91 14.64 2.11
CA GLU A 279 -5.09 13.78 2.97
C GLU A 279 -4.34 12.70 2.21
N TYR A 280 -4.93 12.10 1.17
CA TYR A 280 -4.24 11.07 0.39
C TYR A 280 -2.95 11.56 -0.27
N PRO A 281 -2.89 12.77 -0.88
CA PRO A 281 -1.62 13.32 -1.35
C PRO A 281 -0.56 13.46 -0.25
N HIS A 282 -0.96 13.98 0.92
CA HIS A 282 -0.05 14.17 2.04
C HIS A 282 0.45 12.84 2.61
N PHE A 283 -0.44 11.85 2.76
CA PHE A 283 -0.10 10.50 3.16
C PHE A 283 0.93 9.88 2.22
N LEU A 284 0.65 9.85 0.91
CA LEU A 284 1.52 9.21 -0.08
C LEU A 284 2.89 9.89 -0.15
N GLN A 285 2.93 11.23 -0.10
CA GLN A 285 4.20 11.95 -0.07
C GLN A 285 5.00 11.60 1.19
N ARG A 286 4.35 11.62 2.37
CA ARG A 286 5.01 11.41 3.65
C ARG A 286 5.57 10.00 3.80
N ILE A 287 4.84 8.97 3.37
CA ILE A 287 5.34 7.60 3.41
C ILE A 287 6.50 7.40 2.43
N SER A 288 6.46 8.01 1.24
CA SER A 288 7.57 7.97 0.30
C SER A 288 8.82 8.65 0.85
N ASP A 289 8.69 9.84 1.45
CA ASP A 289 9.80 10.56 2.08
C ASP A 289 10.39 9.78 3.26
N PHE A 290 9.53 9.19 4.09
CA PHE A 290 9.94 8.33 5.20
C PHE A 290 10.72 7.11 4.72
N ALA A 291 10.20 6.40 3.71
CA ALA A 291 10.83 5.22 3.15
C ALA A 291 12.20 5.57 2.55
N LEU A 292 12.30 6.69 1.82
CA LEU A 292 13.57 7.19 1.30
C LEU A 292 14.57 7.47 2.43
N ALA A 293 14.16 8.23 3.45
CA ALA A 293 15.04 8.59 4.56
C ALA A 293 15.62 7.35 5.28
N ARG A 294 14.86 6.26 5.38
CA ARG A 294 15.32 4.99 5.97
C ARG A 294 16.30 4.19 5.13
N THR A 295 16.30 4.41 3.82
CA THR A 295 17.12 3.64 2.87
C THR A 295 18.43 4.34 2.51
N VAL A 296 18.65 5.56 3.00
CA VAL A 296 19.89 6.30 2.79
C VAL A 296 21.06 5.51 3.40
N GLY A 297 22.06 5.19 2.57
CA GLY A 297 23.25 4.47 2.99
C GLY A 297 23.04 2.98 3.25
N THR A 298 21.85 2.43 2.98
CA THR A 298 21.59 0.99 3.07
C THR A 298 21.71 0.33 1.71
N THR A 299 22.08 -0.95 1.71
CA THR A 299 21.99 -1.83 0.54
C THR A 299 20.53 -1.94 0.07
N PRO A 300 20.24 -1.74 -1.24
CA PRO A 300 18.90 -1.96 -1.79
C PRO A 300 18.41 -3.39 -1.57
N LYS A 301 17.16 -3.53 -1.14
CA LYS A 301 16.52 -4.84 -0.98
C LYS A 301 15.66 -5.16 -2.21
N PHE A 302 15.99 -6.21 -2.94
CA PHE A 302 15.19 -6.73 -4.06
C PHE A 302 14.41 -8.00 -3.66
#